data_AF-A0A8X6FFE1-F1
#
_entry.id   AF-A0A8X6FFE1-F1
#
_cell.length_a   1.000
_cell.length_b   1.000
_cell.length_c   1.000
_cell.angle_alpha   90.00
_cell.angle_beta   90.00
_cell.angle_gamma   90.00
#
_symmetry.space_group_name_H-M   'P 1'
#
loop_
_entity.id
_entity.type
_entity.pdbx_description
1 polymer ?
#
loop_
_entity_poly.entity_id
_entity_poly.type
_entity_poly.pdbx_seq_one_letter_code
_entity_poly.pdbx_strand_id
1 'polypeptide(L)'
;MQRRSESYDVADSLLLELFLQQLPPNVQSILASIQPLTAQKASEVADLILEVTPVQGSAKSRYASADSDDCSESELLKELKLLRQEVKELGRSRSFSRNCFDSRTHGKSQKPTPSNLCWYHYKLAAKARKCIHRPVLSRKT
;
A
#
# COMPACT_ATOMS: atom_id res chain seq x y z
N MET A 1 0.52 35.49 13.67
CA MET A 1 -0.52 34.82 14.49
C MET A 1 0.12 34.31 15.78
N GLN A 2 0.38 35.19 16.76
CA GLN A 2 0.85 34.77 18.09
C GLN A 2 -0.37 34.34 18.91
N ARG A 3 -0.50 33.02 19.18
CA ARG A 3 -1.41 32.55 20.21
C ARG A 3 -0.81 32.94 21.55
N ARG A 4 -1.43 33.87 22.26
CA ARG A 4 -1.17 34.07 23.67
C ARG A 4 -1.69 32.82 24.40
N SER A 5 -0.80 32.04 24.99
CA SER A 5 -1.19 31.10 26.03
C SER A 5 -1.53 31.93 27.27
N GLU A 6 -2.81 32.19 27.48
CA GLU A 6 -3.30 32.67 28.76
C GLU A 6 -2.95 31.60 29.81
N SER A 7 -2.14 31.98 30.79
CA SER A 7 -1.78 31.10 31.91
C SER A 7 -3.00 30.98 32.82
N TYR A 8 -3.84 29.98 32.57
CA TYR A 8 -4.90 29.59 33.50
C TYR A 8 -4.25 28.91 34.71
N ASP A 9 -4.46 29.49 35.89
CA ASP A 9 -4.10 28.88 37.16
C ASP A 9 -5.11 27.76 37.44
N VAL A 10 -4.74 26.54 37.08
CA VAL A 10 -5.58 25.36 37.32
C VAL A 10 -5.22 24.82 38.70
N ALA A 11 -6.22 24.60 39.55
CA ALA A 11 -6.00 24.01 40.87
C ALA A 11 -5.27 22.66 40.76
N ASP A 12 -4.16 22.50 41.50
CA ASP A 12 -3.33 21.30 41.50
C ASP A 12 -4.11 20.01 41.82
N SER A 13 -5.16 20.13 42.64
CA SER A 13 -6.07 19.03 42.95
C SER A 13 -6.84 18.53 41.73
N LEU A 14 -7.30 19.45 40.86
CA LEU A 14 -8.01 19.10 39.63
C LEU A 14 -7.06 18.48 38.60
N LEU A 15 -5.83 18.99 38.49
CA LEU A 15 -4.82 18.39 37.61
C LEU A 15 -4.49 16.96 38.04
N LEU A 16 -4.35 16.74 39.35
CA LEU A 16 -4.10 15.41 39.90
C LEU A 16 -5.28 14.47 39.65
N GLU A 17 -6.51 14.93 39.85
CA GLU A 17 -7.71 14.12 39.58
C GLU A 17 -7.83 13.72 38.10
N LEU A 18 -7.67 14.68 37.19
CA LEU A 18 -7.68 14.42 35.74
C LEU A 18 -6.55 13.48 35.33
N PHE A 19 -5.36 13.65 35.92
CA PHE A 19 -4.21 12.80 35.67
C PHE A 19 -4.49 11.35 36.10
N LEU A 20 -5.03 11.15 37.30
CA LEU A 20 -5.42 9.82 37.76
C LEU A 20 -6.49 9.19 36.85
N GLN A 21 -7.51 9.94 36.42
CA GLN A 21 -8.55 9.44 35.50
C GLN A 21 -8.01 8.99 34.14
N GLN A 22 -6.90 9.56 33.66
CA GLN A 22 -6.29 9.16 32.39
C GLN A 22 -5.46 7.89 32.49
N LEU A 23 -4.97 7.54 33.68
CA LEU A 23 -4.08 6.41 33.91
C LEU A 23 -4.80 5.06 33.95
N PRO A 24 -4.14 3.97 33.54
CA PRO A 24 -4.62 2.61 33.74
C PRO A 24 -4.85 2.28 35.24
N PRO A 25 -5.83 1.40 35.56
CA PRO A 25 -6.20 1.10 36.95
C PRO A 25 -5.05 0.47 37.77
N ASN A 26 -4.15 -0.27 37.11
CA ASN A 26 -2.94 -0.81 37.73
C ASN A 26 -2.00 0.30 38.21
N VAL A 27 -1.86 1.38 37.45
CA VAL A 27 -1.03 2.53 37.83
C VAL A 27 -1.72 3.35 38.94
N GLN A 28 -3.04 3.57 38.83
CA GLN A 28 -3.83 4.26 39.87
C GLN A 28 -3.71 3.58 41.25
N SER A 29 -3.79 2.24 41.31
CA SER A 29 -3.66 1.49 42.56
C SER A 29 -2.30 1.67 43.22
N ILE A 30 -1.24 1.82 42.44
CA ILE A 30 0.12 2.04 42.94
C ILE A 30 0.28 3.48 43.41
N LEU A 31 -0.24 4.45 42.66
CA LEU A 31 -0.19 5.86 43.06
C LEU A 31 -1.00 6.13 44.33
N ALA A 32 -2.10 5.39 44.55
CA ALA A 32 -2.93 5.51 45.76
C ALA A 32 -2.21 5.07 47.05
N SER A 33 -1.14 4.28 46.98
CA SER A 33 -0.35 3.88 48.14
C SER A 33 0.74 4.88 48.52
N ILE A 34 0.97 5.90 47.69
CA ILE A 34 2.05 6.88 47.85
C ILE A 34 1.46 8.20 48.35
N GLN A 35 1.63 8.49 49.64
CA GLN A 35 1.23 9.77 50.26
C GLN A 35 2.46 10.48 50.87
N PRO A 36 2.60 11.82 50.73
CA PRO A 36 1.75 12.75 49.98
C PRO A 36 2.06 12.78 48.47
N LEU A 37 1.00 12.80 47.65
CA LEU A 37 1.06 12.85 46.20
C LEU A 37 0.84 14.29 45.70
N THR A 38 1.80 14.84 44.95
CA THR A 38 1.62 16.07 44.17
C THR A 38 1.53 15.71 42.68
N ALA A 39 0.92 16.57 41.86
CA ALA A 39 0.74 16.28 40.43
C ALA A 39 2.07 15.93 39.73
N GLN A 40 3.14 16.65 40.07
CA GLN A 40 4.49 16.41 39.52
C GLN A 40 5.08 15.06 39.95
N LYS A 41 4.93 14.68 41.23
CA LYS A 41 5.40 13.36 41.69
C LYS A 41 4.57 12.22 41.11
N ALA A 42 3.26 12.45 40.91
CA ALA A 42 2.38 11.48 40.27
C ALA A 42 2.83 11.20 38.83
N SER A 43 3.23 12.22 38.07
CA SER A 43 3.75 12.03 36.70
C SER A 43 5.07 11.25 36.69
N GLU A 44 6.02 11.63 37.53
CA GLU A 44 7.33 10.94 37.61
C GLU A 44 7.16 9.45 37.95
N VAL A 45 6.33 9.14 38.95
CA VAL A 45 6.09 7.75 39.36
C VAL A 45 5.30 6.99 38.30
N ALA A 46 4.32 7.61 37.65
CA ALA A 46 3.56 6.97 36.57
C ALA A 46 4.49 6.59 35.40
N ASP A 47 5.39 7.49 34.99
CA ASP A 47 6.35 7.23 33.91
C ASP A 47 7.25 6.05 34.27
N LEU A 48 7.80 6.02 35.50
CA LEU A 48 8.61 4.90 35.98
C LEU A 48 7.84 3.57 36.01
N ILE A 49 6.57 3.59 36.42
CA ILE A 49 5.73 2.39 36.40
C ILE A 49 5.53 1.92 34.96
N LEU A 50 5.26 2.83 34.02
CA LEU A 50 5.07 2.48 32.62
C LEU A 50 6.35 1.94 31.97
N GLU A 51 7.53 2.39 32.41
CA GLU A 51 8.82 1.86 31.96
C GLU A 51 9.13 0.46 32.52
N VAL A 52 8.83 0.24 33.80
CA VAL A 52 9.19 -1.01 34.51
C VAL A 52 8.16 -2.12 34.28
N THR A 53 6.90 -1.77 34.04
CA THR A 53 5.85 -2.76 33.82
C THR A 53 5.84 -3.14 32.34
N PRO A 54 6.35 -4.32 31.93
CA PRO A 54 6.15 -4.76 30.55
C PRO A 54 4.65 -4.79 30.32
N VAL A 55 4.18 -4.15 29.25
CA VAL A 55 2.76 -4.06 28.85
C VAL A 55 2.25 -5.46 28.52
N GLN A 56 2.01 -6.27 29.54
CA GLN A 56 1.31 -7.53 29.48
C GLN A 56 -0.17 -7.17 29.53
N GLY A 57 -0.70 -6.75 28.38
CA GLY A 57 -2.13 -6.76 28.09
C GLY A 57 -2.96 -5.67 28.77
N SER A 58 -2.85 -4.43 28.32
CA SER A 58 -4.04 -3.55 28.22
C SER A 58 -3.75 -2.35 27.32
N ALA A 59 -3.33 -2.59 26.09
CA ALA A 59 -3.68 -1.68 25.00
C ALA A 59 -5.18 -1.89 24.67
N LYS A 60 -6.07 -1.72 25.67
CA LYS A 60 -7.47 -1.41 25.39
C LYS A 60 -7.46 0.03 24.90
N SER A 61 -7.21 0.15 23.59
CA SER A 61 -7.83 1.19 22.78
C SER A 61 -9.23 1.39 23.36
N ARG A 62 -9.48 2.56 23.96
CA ARG A 62 -10.79 2.94 24.50
C ARG A 62 -11.85 3.12 23.38
N TYR A 63 -11.59 2.58 22.19
CA TYR A 63 -12.51 2.42 21.07
C TYR A 63 -12.89 0.95 20.77
N ALA A 64 -12.35 -0.03 21.50
CA ALA A 64 -12.77 -1.42 21.38
C ALA A 64 -13.71 -1.81 22.53
N SER A 65 -14.92 -1.26 22.50
CA SER A 65 -16.02 -1.79 23.30
C SER A 65 -16.45 -3.13 22.73
N ALA A 66 -16.09 -4.18 23.47
CA ALA A 66 -16.84 -5.42 23.67
C ALA A 66 -17.24 -6.26 22.44
N ASP A 67 -16.52 -7.37 22.28
CA ASP A 67 -17.11 -8.72 22.22
C ASP A 67 -17.96 -9.10 20.99
N SER A 68 -17.56 -8.66 19.80
CA SER A 68 -18.12 -9.14 18.51
C SER A 68 -17.14 -9.05 17.32
N ASP A 69 -15.83 -8.92 17.57
CA ASP A 69 -14.88 -8.42 16.55
C ASP A 69 -14.23 -9.52 15.68
N ASP A 70 -14.43 -10.79 16.00
CA ASP A 70 -13.92 -11.91 15.18
C ASP A 70 -14.60 -11.93 13.80
N CYS A 71 -15.87 -11.51 13.73
CA CYS A 71 -16.61 -11.41 12.48
C CYS A 71 -16.07 -10.27 11.61
N SER A 72 -15.84 -9.10 12.22
CA SER A 72 -15.35 -7.89 11.56
C SER A 72 -13.90 -8.01 11.10
N GLU A 73 -13.00 -8.57 11.92
CA GLU A 73 -11.64 -8.87 11.50
C GLU A 73 -11.63 -9.89 10.34
N SER A 74 -12.48 -10.93 10.39
CA SER A 74 -12.61 -11.89 9.30
C SER A 74 -13.13 -11.27 8.00
N GLU A 75 -14.02 -10.27 8.09
CA GLU A 75 -14.59 -9.55 6.96
C GLU A 75 -13.56 -8.62 6.32
N LEU A 76 -12.82 -7.87 7.14
CA LEU A 76 -11.69 -7.05 6.68
C LEU A 76 -10.62 -7.91 5.99
N LEU A 77 -10.30 -9.09 6.52
CA LEU A 77 -9.36 -10.02 5.88
C LEU A 77 -9.88 -10.57 4.54
N LYS A 78 -11.20 -10.75 4.39
CA LYS A 78 -11.82 -11.15 3.11
C LYS A 78 -11.73 -10.01 2.10
N GLU A 79 -12.08 -8.79 2.48
CA GLU A 79 -11.97 -7.61 1.61
C GLU A 79 -10.52 -7.38 1.16
N LEU A 80 -9.56 -7.51 2.07
CA LEU A 80 -8.14 -7.37 1.76
C LEU A 80 -7.66 -8.44 0.76
N LYS A 81 -8.18 -9.67 0.85
CA LYS A 81 -7.90 -10.73 -0.14
C LYS A 81 -8.49 -10.41 -1.51
N LEU A 82 -9.72 -9.91 -1.57
CA LEU A 82 -10.37 -9.49 -2.82
C LEU A 82 -9.61 -8.36 -3.50
N LEU A 83 -9.24 -7.32 -2.75
CA LEU A 83 -8.43 -6.20 -3.24
C LEU A 83 -7.07 -6.67 -3.77
N ARG A 84 -6.39 -7.57 -3.06
CA ARG A 84 -5.11 -8.17 -3.53
C ARG A 84 -5.28 -8.93 -4.84
N GLN A 85 -6.42 -9.61 -5.03
CA GLN A 85 -6.71 -10.33 -6.25
C GLN A 85 -6.98 -9.37 -7.43
N GLU A 86 -7.81 -8.34 -7.22
CA GLU A 86 -8.11 -7.33 -8.24
C GLU A 86 -6.84 -6.60 -8.71
N VAL A 87 -5.97 -6.20 -7.78
CA VAL A 87 -4.68 -5.57 -8.10
C VAL A 87 -3.79 -6.51 -8.92
N LYS A 88 -3.78 -7.81 -8.60
CA LYS A 88 -3.03 -8.82 -9.37
C LYS A 88 -3.57 -8.96 -10.80
N GLU A 89 -4.89 -8.94 -10.98
CA GLU A 89 -5.55 -9.02 -12.29
C GLU A 89 -5.31 -7.77 -13.14
N LEU A 90 -5.36 -6.58 -12.54
CA LEU A 90 -4.97 -5.32 -13.19
C LEU A 90 -3.50 -5.31 -13.62
N GLY A 91 -2.61 -5.90 -12.83
CA GLY A 91 -1.21 -6.10 -13.22
C GLY A 91 -1.04 -7.05 -14.41
N ARG A 92 -1.77 -8.17 -14.44
CA ARG A 92 -1.68 -9.18 -15.51
C ARG A 92 -2.25 -8.69 -16.85
N SER A 93 -3.37 -7.97 -16.85
CA SER A 93 -3.97 -7.41 -18.06
C SER A 93 -3.04 -6.39 -18.75
N ARG A 94 -2.35 -5.55 -17.98
CA ARG A 94 -1.35 -4.62 -18.49
C ARG A 94 -0.15 -5.35 -19.11
N SER A 95 0.34 -6.42 -18.48
CA SER A 95 1.47 -7.21 -18.99
C SER A 95 1.13 -8.01 -20.26
N PHE A 96 -0.07 -8.59 -20.33
CA PHE A 96 -0.51 -9.35 -21.51
C PHE A 96 -0.70 -8.43 -22.73
N SER A 97 -1.24 -7.22 -22.53
CA SER A 97 -1.38 -6.23 -23.61
C SER A 97 -0.02 -5.82 -24.20
N ARG A 98 1.03 -5.70 -23.37
CA ARG A 98 2.38 -5.32 -23.83
C ARG A 98 3.07 -6.44 -24.59
N ASN A 99 2.90 -7.69 -24.17
CA ASN A 99 3.56 -8.83 -24.82
C ASN A 99 2.87 -9.31 -26.10
N CYS A 100 1.60 -8.95 -26.34
CA CYS A 100 0.90 -9.37 -27.56
C CYS A 100 1.38 -8.59 -28.80
N PHE A 101 1.77 -7.32 -28.66
CA PHE A 101 2.24 -6.50 -29.78
C PHE A 101 3.72 -6.72 -30.14
N ASP A 102 4.51 -7.37 -29.29
CA ASP A 102 5.93 -7.65 -29.50
C ASP A 102 6.22 -9.09 -29.98
N SER A 103 5.27 -9.67 -30.72
CA SER A 103 5.44 -10.98 -31.39
C SER A 103 5.56 -10.85 -32.92
N ARG A 104 5.93 -9.66 -33.42
CA ARG A 104 6.14 -9.39 -34.85
C ARG A 104 7.59 -9.24 -35.28
N THR A 105 8.55 -9.57 -34.44
CA THR A 105 9.96 -9.32 -34.73
C THR A 105 10.75 -10.63 -34.86
N HIS A 106 10.89 -11.01 -36.13
CA HIS A 106 12.06 -11.70 -36.69
C HIS A 106 12.10 -13.24 -36.67
N GLY A 107 11.02 -13.87 -37.13
CA GLY A 107 11.12 -15.22 -37.70
C GLY A 107 11.91 -15.20 -39.02
N LYS A 108 13.12 -15.78 -39.01
CA LYS A 108 13.93 -16.28 -40.14
C LYS A 108 13.33 -16.03 -41.54
N SER A 109 13.90 -15.08 -42.29
CA SER A 109 13.69 -15.07 -43.74
C SER A 109 14.40 -16.28 -44.33
N GLN A 110 13.59 -17.25 -44.71
CA GLN A 110 13.97 -18.35 -45.58
C GLN A 110 14.65 -17.83 -46.85
N LYS A 111 15.57 -18.66 -47.35
CA LYS A 111 16.34 -18.45 -48.59
C LYS A 111 15.42 -18.07 -49.76
N PRO A 112 15.85 -17.22 -50.69
CA PRO A 112 15.03 -16.81 -51.82
C PRO A 112 14.74 -18.03 -52.72
N THR A 113 13.47 -18.42 -52.77
CA THR A 113 12.93 -19.32 -53.79
C THR A 113 12.99 -18.61 -55.15
N PRO A 114 13.13 -19.34 -56.28
CA PRO A 114 13.42 -18.76 -57.60
C PRO A 114 12.27 -17.96 -58.24
N SER A 115 11.17 -17.70 -57.53
CA SER A 115 10.21 -16.67 -57.90
C SER A 115 10.74 -15.32 -57.42
N ASN A 116 11.41 -14.58 -58.30
CA ASN A 116 12.09 -13.29 -58.06
C ASN A 116 11.17 -12.12 -57.62
N LEU A 117 10.09 -12.38 -56.89
CA LEU A 117 9.12 -11.37 -56.46
C LEU A 117 9.39 -10.98 -55.01
N CYS A 118 9.88 -9.75 -54.80
CA CYS A 118 10.00 -9.17 -53.46
C CYS A 118 8.64 -9.11 -52.76
N TRP A 119 8.60 -9.06 -51.42
CA TRP A 119 7.33 -9.00 -50.66
C TRP A 119 6.36 -7.92 -51.17
N TYR A 120 6.88 -6.78 -51.60
CA TYR A 120 6.07 -5.72 -52.22
C TYR A 120 5.41 -6.17 -53.52
N HIS A 121 6.11 -6.88 -54.41
CA HIS A 121 5.51 -7.45 -55.62
C HIS A 121 4.56 -8.62 -55.33
N TYR A 122 4.76 -9.36 -54.23
CA TYR A 122 3.80 -10.37 -53.79
C TYR A 122 2.47 -9.76 -53.34
N LYS A 123 2.51 -8.68 -52.54
CA LYS A 123 1.31 -8.04 -51.98
C LYS A 123 0.63 -7.04 -52.91
N LEU A 124 1.41 -6.29 -53.70
CA LEU A 124 0.95 -5.14 -54.49
C LEU A 124 1.12 -5.37 -56.01
N ALA A 125 1.71 -6.49 -56.42
CA ALA A 125 2.00 -6.82 -57.82
C ALA A 125 2.68 -5.65 -58.56
N ALA A 126 2.18 -5.31 -59.75
CA ALA A 126 2.71 -4.22 -60.58
C ALA A 126 2.57 -2.80 -59.96
N LYS A 127 1.89 -2.65 -58.81
CA LYS A 127 1.76 -1.36 -58.11
C LYS A 127 2.86 -1.11 -57.07
N ALA A 128 3.85 -2.00 -56.96
CA ALA A 128 4.96 -1.89 -56.01
C ALA A 128 5.99 -0.82 -56.42
N ARG A 129 5.75 0.44 -56.05
CA ARG A 129 6.64 1.58 -56.39
C ARG A 129 7.87 1.75 -55.49
N LYS A 130 7.95 1.01 -54.38
CA LYS A 130 9.03 1.10 -53.38
C LYS A 130 9.92 -0.16 -53.31
N CYS A 131 9.86 -1.06 -54.30
CA CYS A 131 10.76 -2.23 -54.29
C CYS A 131 12.19 -1.80 -54.65
N ILE A 132 13.15 -2.08 -53.75
CA ILE A 132 14.59 -1.80 -53.93
C ILE A 132 15.24 -2.81 -54.89
N HIS A 133 14.60 -3.96 -55.08
CA HIS A 133 15.04 -5.00 -56.00
C HIS A 133 14.51 -4.69 -57.40
N ARG A 134 15.40 -4.39 -58.36
CA ARG A 134 15.04 -4.18 -59.77
C ARG A 134 14.39 -5.48 -60.29
N PRO A 135 13.11 -5.48 -60.68
CA PRO A 135 12.51 -6.69 -61.24
C PRO A 135 13.12 -6.93 -62.62
N VAL A 136 13.75 -8.09 -62.81
CA VAL A 136 14.06 -8.59 -64.15
C VAL A 136 12.71 -8.91 -64.77
N LEU A 137 12.21 -8.00 -65.61
CA LEU A 137 11.01 -8.21 -66.39
C LEU A 137 11.30 -9.38 -67.34
N SER A 138 10.91 -10.60 -66.95
CA SER A 138 10.76 -11.70 -67.91
C SER A 138 9.68 -11.27 -68.89
N ARG A 139 10.11 -10.73 -70.04
CA ARG A 139 9.27 -10.54 -71.22
C ARG A 139 8.73 -11.92 -71.59
N LYS A 140 7.43 -12.10 -71.43
CA LYS A 140 6.72 -13.25 -71.99
C LYS A 140 6.59 -12.99 -73.49
N THR A 141 7.26 -13.80 -74.30
CA THR A 141 6.79 -14.16 -75.65
C THR A 141 5.61 -15.12 -75.50
#